data_AF-A0A649Z350-F1
#
_entry.id   AF-A0A649Z350-F1
#
_cell.length_a   1.000
_cell.length_b   1.000
_cell.length_c   1.000
_cell.angle_alpha   90.00
_cell.angle_beta   90.00
_cell.angle_gamma   90.00
#
_symmetry.space_group_name_H-M   'P 1'
#
loop_
_entity.id
_entity.type
_entity.pdbx_description
1 polymer ?
#
loop_
_entity_poly.entity_id
_entity_poly.type
_entity_poly.pdbx_seq_one_letter_code
_entity_poly.pdbx_strand_id
1 'polypeptide(L)'
;TCSILTAKVIEEVSKAKAAGADIVCIKDGVLKAKEAVLDALMSMKREVLSEEEIAQVATISANGDKNIGVKIAQCVQEVGKDGVITVEESKGFKELDVEKTDGM
;
A
#
# COMPACT_ATOMS: atom_id res chain seq x y z
N THR A 1 3.23 1.60 10.88
CA THR A 1 4.16 0.47 10.70
C THR A 1 5.62 0.89 10.62
N CYS A 2 6.01 1.75 9.66
CA CYS A 2 7.40 2.16 9.43
C CYS A 2 8.12 2.64 10.72
N SER A 3 7.53 3.59 11.46
CA SER A 3 8.16 4.15 12.67
C SER A 3 8.42 3.12 13.77
N ILE A 4 7.57 2.09 13.89
CA ILE A 4 7.72 1.03 14.90
C ILE A 4 8.89 0.12 14.54
N LEU A 5 8.98 -0.30 13.28
CA LEU A 5 10.10 -1.11 12.78
C LEU A 5 11.42 -0.37 12.94
N THR A 6 11.46 0.90 12.53
CA THR A 6 12.66 1.75 12.66
C THR A 6 13.09 1.89 14.13
N ALA A 7 12.14 2.17 15.04
CA ALA A 7 12.45 2.27 16.47
C ALA A 7 13.07 0.98 17.02
N LYS A 8 12.51 -0.18 16.66
CA LYS A 8 13.02 -1.48 17.12
C LYS A 8 14.37 -1.84 16.54
N VAL A 9 14.60 -1.57 15.26
CA VAL A 9 15.91 -1.78 14.63
C VAL A 9 16.97 -0.90 15.31
N ILE A 10 16.67 0.38 15.56
CA ILE A 10 17.60 1.28 16.25
C ILE A 10 17.90 0.81 17.67
N GLU A 11 16.90 0.32 18.40
CA GLU A 11 17.06 -0.23 19.75
C GLU A 11 18.07 -1.39 19.75
N GLU A 12 17.91 -2.36 18.86
CA GLU A 12 18.79 -3.53 18.77
C GLU A 12 20.20 -3.18 18.27
N VAL A 13 20.31 -2.30 17.28
CA VAL A 13 21.62 -1.80 16.80
C VAL A 13 22.35 -1.08 17.94
N SER A 14 21.65 -0.33 18.78
CA SER A 14 22.25 0.37 19.92
C SER A 14 22.81 -0.60 20.97
N LYS A 15 22.09 -1.71 21.23
CA LYS A 15 22.58 -2.79 22.12
C LYS A 15 23.81 -3.49 21.53
N ALA A 16 23.78 -3.84 20.25
CA ALA A 16 24.90 -4.47 19.56
C ALA A 16 26.14 -3.55 19.52
N LYS A 17 25.94 -2.25 19.30
CA LYS A 17 27.00 -1.24 19.38
C LYS A 17 27.64 -1.20 20.76
N ALA A 18 26.82 -1.17 21.83
CA ALA A 18 27.32 -1.16 23.20
C ALA A 18 28.12 -2.43 23.54
N ALA A 19 27.79 -3.56 22.91
CA ALA A 19 28.54 -4.81 23.01
C ALA A 19 29.81 -4.87 22.15
N GLY A 20 30.15 -3.82 21.40
CA GLY A 20 31.37 -3.71 20.59
C GLY A 20 31.27 -4.29 19.17
N ALA A 21 30.07 -4.54 18.66
CA ALA A 21 29.89 -5.03 17.29
C ALA A 21 30.20 -3.94 16.24
N ASP A 22 30.69 -4.37 15.06
CA ASP A 22 30.93 -3.46 13.94
C ASP A 22 29.62 -3.01 13.28
N ILE A 23 29.40 -1.70 13.28
CA ILE A 23 28.20 -1.04 12.74
C ILE A 23 28.12 -1.17 11.22
N VAL A 24 29.26 -1.20 10.53
CA VAL A 24 29.28 -1.34 9.07
C VAL A 24 28.78 -2.73 8.68
N CYS A 25 29.32 -3.79 9.29
CA CYS A 25 28.81 -5.14 9.09
C CYS A 25 27.32 -5.29 9.45
N ILE A 26 26.85 -4.68 10.54
CA ILE A 26 25.42 -4.72 10.91
C ILE A 26 24.55 -4.08 9.84
N LYS A 27 24.92 -2.88 9.35
CA LYS A 27 24.20 -2.21 8.27
C LYS A 27 24.11 -3.09 7.03
N ASP A 28 25.23 -3.67 6.61
CA ASP A 28 25.26 -4.53 5.43
C ASP A 28 24.42 -5.80 5.62
N GLY A 29 24.43 -6.38 6.83
CA GLY A 29 23.57 -7.49 7.21
C GLY A 29 22.08 -7.13 7.14
N VAL A 30 21.70 -5.97 7.65
CA VAL A 30 20.31 -5.46 7.59
C VAL A 30 19.87 -5.23 6.15
N LEU A 31 20.73 -4.69 5.29
CA LEU A 31 20.42 -4.50 3.87
C LEU A 31 20.19 -5.85 3.16
N LYS A 32 21.03 -6.86 3.42
CA LYS A 32 20.84 -8.22 2.88
C LYS A 32 19.56 -8.86 3.40
N ALA A 33 19.26 -8.70 4.69
CA ALA A 33 18.01 -9.20 5.28
C ALA A 33 16.79 -8.50 4.66
N LYS A 34 16.87 -7.20 4.38
CA LYS A 34 15.81 -6.43 3.71
C LYS A 34 15.48 -7.03 2.33
N GLU A 35 16.50 -7.33 1.52
CA GLU A 35 16.27 -7.96 0.20
C GLU A 35 15.64 -9.34 0.34
N ALA A 36 16.16 -10.21 1.23
CA ALA A 36 15.60 -11.54 1.45
C ALA A 36 14.13 -11.50 1.91
N VAL A 37 13.77 -10.55 2.77
CA VAL A 37 12.39 -10.35 3.22
C VAL A 37 11.52 -9.82 2.07
N LEU A 38 12.03 -8.90 1.26
CA LEU A 38 11.30 -8.36 0.11
C LEU A 38 10.99 -9.46 -0.90
N ASP A 39 11.97 -10.31 -1.22
CA ASP A 39 11.80 -11.45 -2.13
C ASP A 39 10.73 -12.42 -1.62
N ALA A 40 10.79 -12.76 -0.33
CA ALA A 40 9.78 -13.62 0.30
C ALA A 40 8.38 -13.00 0.21
N LEU A 41 8.22 -11.71 0.53
CA LEU A 41 6.93 -11.02 0.44
C LEU A 41 6.41 -10.97 -1.01
N MET A 42 7.28 -10.71 -1.97
CA MET A 42 6.93 -10.73 -3.39
C MET A 42 6.51 -12.12 -3.86
N SER A 43 7.10 -13.20 -3.34
CA SER A 43 6.70 -14.58 -3.66
C SER A 43 5.32 -14.96 -3.10
N MET A 44 4.90 -14.31 -2.01
CA MET A 44 3.61 -14.54 -1.35
C MET A 44 2.50 -13.63 -1.88
N LYS A 45 2.83 -12.62 -2.70
CA LYS A 45 1.85 -11.66 -3.19
C LYS A 45 0.81 -12.38 -4.05
N ARG A 46 -0.44 -11.94 -3.93
CA ARG A 46 -1.52 -12.33 -4.83
C ARG A 46 -1.85 -11.15 -5.73
N GLU A 47 -1.81 -11.35 -7.03
CA GLU A 47 -2.22 -10.31 -7.97
C GLU A 47 -3.75 -10.13 -7.91
N VAL A 48 -4.17 -8.88 -8.05
CA VAL A 48 -5.58 -8.48 -8.09
C VAL A 48 -5.86 -8.08 -9.53
N LEU A 49 -6.66 -8.90 -10.23
CA LEU A 49 -6.87 -8.76 -11.67
C LEU A 49 -8.33 -8.54 -12.02
N SER A 50 -9.27 -9.14 -11.28
CA SER A 50 -10.68 -9.05 -11.61
C SER A 50 -11.33 -7.82 -11.00
N GLU A 51 -12.40 -7.33 -11.64
CA GLU A 51 -13.20 -6.22 -11.15
C GLU A 51 -13.78 -6.52 -9.76
N GLU A 52 -14.22 -7.77 -9.53
CA GLU A 52 -14.75 -8.22 -8.24
C GLU A 52 -13.68 -8.18 -7.14
N GLU A 53 -12.44 -8.56 -7.44
CA GLU A 53 -11.35 -8.50 -6.49
C GLU A 53 -10.97 -7.05 -6.15
N ILE A 54 -10.97 -6.16 -7.16
CA ILE A 54 -10.75 -4.72 -6.96
C ILE A 54 -11.85 -4.15 -6.06
N ALA A 55 -13.12 -4.47 -6.34
CA ALA A 55 -14.24 -4.05 -5.53
C ALA A 55 -14.12 -4.55 -4.09
N GLN A 56 -13.70 -5.81 -3.90
CA GLN A 56 -13.50 -6.39 -2.57
C GLN A 56 -12.41 -5.66 -1.77
N VAL A 57 -11.26 -5.40 -2.38
CA VAL A 57 -10.16 -4.66 -1.73
C VAL A 57 -10.59 -3.23 -1.40
N ALA A 58 -11.32 -2.58 -2.31
CA ALA A 58 -11.84 -1.23 -2.11
C ALA A 58 -12.89 -1.18 -0.97
N THR A 59 -13.80 -2.16 -0.91
CA THR A 59 -14.78 -2.28 0.18
C THR A 59 -14.11 -2.50 1.53
N ILE A 60 -13.09 -3.36 1.61
CA ILE A 60 -12.36 -3.58 2.87
C ILE A 60 -11.67 -2.28 3.32
N SER A 61 -11.09 -1.56 2.36
CA SER A 61 -10.42 -0.27 2.63
C SER A 61 -11.41 0.83 3.04
N ALA A 62 -12.65 0.77 2.55
CA ALA A 62 -13.75 1.68 2.87
C ALA A 62 -14.55 1.24 4.11
N ASN A 63 -13.94 0.53 5.06
CA ASN A 63 -14.58 0.03 6.30
C ASN A 63 -15.85 -0.80 6.08
N GLY A 64 -15.91 -1.55 4.97
CA GLY A 64 -17.04 -2.42 4.64
C GLY A 64 -18.12 -1.78 3.76
N ASP A 65 -17.95 -0.53 3.31
CA ASP A 65 -18.88 0.10 2.39
C ASP A 65 -18.78 -0.52 0.97
N LYS A 66 -19.83 -1.24 0.59
CA LYS A 66 -19.93 -1.87 -0.74
C LYS A 66 -20.18 -0.86 -1.85
N ASN A 67 -20.92 0.22 -1.59
CA ASN A 67 -21.20 1.23 -2.61
C ASN A 67 -19.92 1.94 -3.04
N ILE A 68 -19.05 2.28 -2.08
CA ILE A 68 -17.73 2.86 -2.38
C ILE A 68 -16.87 1.86 -3.15
N GLY A 69 -16.83 0.60 -2.72
CA GLY A 69 -16.02 -0.43 -3.38
C GLY A 69 -16.42 -0.66 -4.84
N VAL A 70 -17.71 -0.76 -5.12
CA VAL A 70 -18.24 -0.93 -6.49
C VAL A 70 -17.91 0.28 -7.35
N LYS A 71 -18.10 1.51 -6.84
CA LYS A 71 -17.79 2.73 -7.60
C LYS A 71 -16.30 2.87 -7.92
N ILE A 72 -15.41 2.50 -6.99
CA ILE A 72 -13.96 2.48 -7.25
C ILE A 72 -13.60 1.45 -8.33
N ALA A 73 -14.20 0.25 -8.28
CA ALA A 73 -13.94 -0.78 -9.30
C ALA A 73 -14.37 -0.32 -10.70
N GLN A 74 -15.53 0.34 -10.80
CA GLN A 74 -16.02 0.96 -12.04
C GLN A 74 -15.04 2.02 -12.55
N CYS A 75 -14.56 2.94 -11.70
CA CYS A 75 -13.54 3.92 -12.08
C CYS A 75 -12.30 3.24 -12.68
N VAL A 76 -11.74 2.26 -11.96
CA VAL A 76 -10.51 1.57 -12.38
C VAL A 76 -10.70 0.84 -13.71
N GLN A 77 -11.90 0.31 -13.99
CA GLN A 77 -12.22 -0.33 -15.26
C GLN A 77 -12.30 0.70 -16.40
N GLU A 78 -12.89 1.87 -16.16
CA GLU A 78 -13.05 2.92 -17.18
C GLU A 78 -11.76 3.66 -17.54
N VAL A 79 -10.85 3.87 -16.58
CA VAL A 79 -9.56 4.55 -16.81
C VAL A 79 -8.39 3.58 -17.08
N GLY A 80 -8.56 2.30 -16.75
CA GLY A 80 -7.51 1.29 -16.82
C GLY A 80 -6.58 1.30 -15.59
N LYS A 81 -5.76 0.25 -15.44
CA LYS A 81 -4.90 0.05 -14.25
C LYS A 81 -3.93 1.20 -13.96
N ASP A 82 -3.43 1.85 -15.02
CA ASP A 82 -2.47 2.95 -14.92
C ASP A 82 -3.14 4.32 -15.12
N GLY A 83 -4.48 4.36 -15.11
CA GLY A 83 -5.26 5.58 -15.25
C GLY A 83 -5.20 6.49 -14.02
N VAL A 84 -5.40 7.79 -14.23
CA VAL A 84 -5.44 8.78 -13.15
C VAL A 84 -6.86 8.88 -12.60
N ILE A 85 -7.01 8.71 -11.29
CA ILE A 85 -8.28 8.89 -10.57
C ILE A 85 -8.12 10.06 -9.62
N THR A 86 -9.00 11.05 -9.76
CA THR A 86 -9.12 12.18 -8.85
C THR A 86 -10.39 12.05 -8.00
N VAL A 87 -10.37 12.61 -6.79
CA VAL A 87 -11.53 12.63 -5.90
C VAL A 87 -11.84 14.09 -5.59
N GLU A 88 -13.09 14.50 -5.83
CA GLU A 88 -13.57 15.85 -5.56
C GLU A 88 -14.75 15.82 -4.58
N GLU A 89 -14.88 16.88 -3.79
CA GLU A 89 -16.02 17.05 -2.89
C GLU A 89 -17.23 17.61 -3.65
N SER A 90 -18.35 16.88 -3.63
CA SER A 90 -19.56 17.33 -4.29
C SER A 90 -20.21 18.50 -3.56
N LYS A 91 -20.69 19.51 -4.30
CA LYS A 91 -21.50 20.60 -3.73
C LYS A 91 -22.89 20.06 -3.35
N GLY A 92 -23.09 19.73 -2.06
CA GLY A 92 -24.38 19.32 -1.47
C GLY A 92 -24.39 17.87 -0.96
N PHE A 93 -25.55 17.39 -0.49
CA PHE A 93 -25.78 15.99 -0.07
C PHE A 93 -26.01 15.06 -1.28
N LYS A 94 -25.08 15.05 -2.24
CA LYS A 94 -25.14 14.09 -3.35
C LYS A 94 -24.49 12.77 -2.94
N GLU A 95 -24.99 11.68 -3.50
CA GLU A 95 -24.28 10.41 -3.44
C GLU A 95 -22.99 10.49 -4.25
N LEU A 96 -22.01 9.64 -3.93
CA LEU A 96 -20.74 9.53 -4.64
C LEU A 96 -21.00 9.28 -6.14
N ASP A 97 -20.44 10.08 -7.02
CA ASP A 97 -20.67 9.95 -8.47
C ASP A 97 -19.35 9.70 -9.19
N VAL A 98 -19.42 9.06 -10.35
CA VAL A 98 -18.25 8.74 -11.17
C VAL A 98 -18.40 9.48 -12.50
N GLU A 99 -17.50 10.43 -12.75
CA GLU A 99 -17.47 11.19 -13.99
C GLU A 99 -16.11 11.02 -14.67
N LYS A 100 -16.14 10.55 -15.92
CA LYS A 100 -14.95 10.50 -16.75
C LYS A 100 -14.75 11.85 -17.43
N THR A 101 -13.59 12.45 -17.18
CA THR A 101 -13.15 13.66 -17.87
C THR A 101 -11.98 13.33 -18.78
N ASP A 102 -11.97 13.89 -20.00
CA ASP A 102 -10.83 13.78 -20.91
C ASP A 102 -9.74 14.75 -20.46
N GLY A 103 -8.92 14.31 -19.48
CA GLY A 103 -7.71 15.00 -19.02
C GLY A 103 -6.44 14.34 -19.54
N MET A 104 -5.38 15.13 -19.76
CA MET A 104 -4.03 14.63 -20.09
C MET A 104 -3.34 13.99 -18.89
#